data_AF-A0A7X1HRR9-F1
#
_entry.id   AF-A0A7X1HRR9-F1
#
_cell.length_a   1.000
_cell.length_b   1.000
_cell.length_c   1.000
_cell.angle_alpha   90.00
_cell.angle_beta   90.00
_cell.angle_gamma   90.00
#
_symmetry.space_group_name_H-M   'P 1'
#
loop_
_entity.id
_entity.type
_entity.pdbx_description
1 polymer ?
#
loop_
_entity_poly.entity_id
_entity_poly.type
_entity_poly.pdbx_seq_one_letter_code
_entity_poly.pdbx_strand_id
1 'polypeptide(L)'
;MNIKDSLKKVHQVIGATSPITFIVTMSTLTKLAIISEPNISILLCGHQSEGKSILYPLLGNEVHILSEPITSAQLRGDAKKNSDNKEDVLFSKGVCIFEECTALPMPIVSEFKSFLTSCSYNLNKKEQTISNLSCAFIGNSYTNIISNADFTIDNLLSNFSTALKDPAFLSKQAALVPHYKDFFGKRIYTEINPDHIKKFGETLFNLRFHSINLNQIHIDDKFDSRAKDLITKLTSGIIKVMYLEKTPPQYIIDGVVEYASFFHALALGKFHNPLNSKSIKFILEAIHGTTDDVEFVILYENRILVKLLNKSLCLKYAINGFGQTENLLEYNFFKENSNISIISPITKNDHNGLILHQEFNYSPLTSKLININGKITPQNTDDEFNSIVTRMISSGKTHKLPKYRGVSNITLSLIKRKINEQFSINIAELKKSNIGISDKSGFELITFYEYIK
;
A
#
# COMPACT_ATOMS: atom_id res chain seq x y z
N MET A 1 12.56 -6.31 -18.39
CA MET A 1 13.22 -6.04 -17.09
C MET A 1 12.34 -6.71 -16.05
N ASN A 2 12.88 -7.62 -15.25
CA ASN A 2 12.10 -8.24 -14.18
C ASN A 2 11.82 -7.18 -13.09
N ILE A 3 10.62 -7.16 -12.52
CA ILE A 3 10.23 -6.26 -11.43
C ILE A 3 11.23 -6.27 -10.28
N LYS A 4 11.82 -7.43 -9.96
CA LYS A 4 12.84 -7.54 -8.92
C LYS A 4 14.07 -6.69 -9.22
N ASP A 5 14.52 -6.64 -10.48
CA ASP A 5 15.65 -5.82 -10.89
C ASP A 5 15.29 -4.32 -10.87
N SER A 6 14.07 -3.99 -11.30
CA SER A 6 13.52 -2.63 -11.23
C SER A 6 13.51 -2.12 -9.79
N LEU A 7 12.94 -2.89 -8.87
CA LEU A 7 12.83 -2.54 -7.46
C LEU A 7 14.19 -2.53 -6.78
N LYS A 8 15.10 -3.45 -7.12
CA LYS A 8 16.48 -3.42 -6.60
C LYS A 8 17.19 -2.12 -6.94
N LYS A 9 17.04 -1.61 -8.17
CA LYS A 9 17.59 -0.30 -8.55
C LYS A 9 16.99 0.83 -7.72
N VAL A 10 15.67 0.83 -7.54
CA VAL A 10 15.00 1.83 -6.69
C VAL A 10 15.47 1.75 -5.24
N HIS A 11 15.57 0.54 -4.67
CA HIS A 11 16.07 0.30 -3.32
C HIS A 11 17.51 0.79 -3.12
N GLN A 12 18.38 0.54 -4.11
CA GLN A 12 19.75 1.07 -4.11
C GLN A 12 19.77 2.59 -4.13
N VAL A 13 18.93 3.22 -4.94
CA VAL A 13 18.83 4.69 -5.01
C VAL A 13 18.35 5.29 -3.69
N ILE A 14 17.38 4.66 -3.03
CA ILE A 14 16.78 5.20 -1.80
C ILE A 14 17.53 4.77 -0.54
N GLY A 15 18.64 4.03 -0.70
CA GLY A 15 19.44 3.49 0.40
C GLY A 15 18.67 2.51 1.27
N ALA A 16 17.58 1.90 0.82
CA ALA A 16 16.85 0.94 1.64
C ALA A 16 17.42 -0.48 1.46
N THR A 17 17.84 -1.11 2.55
CA THR A 17 18.37 -2.47 2.49
C THR A 17 17.24 -3.47 2.61
N SER A 18 17.01 -4.23 1.54
CA SER A 18 16.09 -5.37 1.61
C SER A 18 16.58 -6.40 2.64
N PRO A 19 15.65 -7.00 3.40
CA PRO A 19 14.21 -6.97 3.16
C PRO A 19 13.48 -5.89 3.97
N ILE A 20 12.54 -5.22 3.30
CA ILE A 20 11.68 -4.16 3.85
C ILE A 20 10.21 -4.50 3.55
N THR A 21 9.28 -3.88 4.28
CA THR A 21 7.85 -4.01 3.98
C THR A 21 7.52 -3.42 2.61
N PHE A 22 6.56 -4.03 1.93
CA PHE A 22 6.17 -3.61 0.58
C PHE A 22 5.65 -2.17 0.56
N ILE A 23 4.97 -1.76 1.63
CA ILE A 23 4.46 -0.39 1.75
C ILE A 23 5.56 0.67 1.72
N VAL A 24 6.76 0.39 2.25
CA VAL A 24 7.90 1.32 2.18
C VAL A 24 8.35 1.51 0.74
N THR A 25 8.33 0.44 -0.05
CA THR A 25 8.61 0.51 -1.48
C THR A 25 7.58 1.39 -2.18
N MET A 26 6.28 1.13 -1.97
CA MET A 26 5.21 1.89 -2.63
C MET A 26 5.19 3.37 -2.21
N SER A 27 5.35 3.68 -0.92
CA SER A 27 5.46 5.07 -0.46
C SER A 27 6.64 5.80 -1.07
N THR A 28 7.74 5.11 -1.31
CA THR A 28 8.93 5.70 -1.94
C THR A 28 8.73 5.95 -3.43
N LEU A 29 8.11 4.99 -4.14
CA LEU A 29 7.75 5.18 -5.54
C LEU A 29 6.79 6.36 -5.72
N THR A 30 5.79 6.50 -4.84
CA THR A 30 4.86 7.64 -4.83
C THR A 30 5.58 8.97 -4.61
N LYS A 31 6.57 9.03 -3.70
CA LYS A 31 7.40 10.23 -3.51
C LYS A 31 8.18 10.61 -4.77
N LEU A 32 8.77 9.63 -5.45
CA LEU A 32 9.55 9.85 -6.66
C LEU A 32 8.68 10.17 -7.89
N ALA A 33 7.42 9.74 -7.89
CA ALA A 33 6.48 9.95 -9.01
C ALA A 33 6.34 11.42 -9.39
N ILE A 34 6.35 12.34 -8.41
CA ILE A 34 6.23 13.79 -8.64
C ILE A 34 7.41 14.38 -9.42
N ILE A 35 8.55 13.70 -9.43
CA ILE A 35 9.72 14.09 -10.21
C ILE A 35 9.51 13.74 -11.68
N SER A 36 8.94 12.56 -11.93
CA SER A 36 8.78 11.98 -13.27
C SER A 36 7.49 12.31 -14.00
N GLU A 37 6.49 12.86 -13.31
CA GLU A 37 5.21 13.21 -13.89
C GLU A 37 4.81 14.64 -13.51
N PRO A 38 4.44 15.50 -14.47
CA PRO A 38 3.97 16.86 -14.20
C PRO A 38 2.57 16.92 -13.58
N ASN A 39 2.28 18.04 -12.93
CA ASN A 39 0.96 18.37 -12.40
C ASN A 39 0.42 17.33 -11.42
N ILE A 40 1.31 16.82 -10.56
CA ILE A 40 0.98 15.97 -9.41
C ILE A 40 1.24 16.73 -8.12
N SER A 41 0.28 16.69 -7.20
CA SER A 41 0.45 17.17 -5.83
C SER A 41 0.28 16.02 -4.85
N ILE A 42 1.21 15.88 -3.90
CA ILE A 42 1.10 14.89 -2.83
C ILE A 42 1.27 15.53 -1.45
N LEU A 43 0.68 14.90 -0.44
CA LEU A 43 0.80 15.27 0.96
C LEU A 43 1.54 14.16 1.73
N LEU A 44 2.59 14.52 2.44
CA LEU A 44 3.42 13.63 3.25
C LEU A 44 3.23 13.99 4.73
N CYS A 45 2.69 13.06 5.51
CA CYS A 45 2.46 13.24 6.95
C CYS A 45 3.03 12.08 7.77
N GLY A 46 3.17 12.26 9.08
CA GLY A 46 3.64 11.24 10.02
C GLY A 46 4.78 11.72 10.91
N HIS A 47 5.36 10.82 11.69
CA HIS A 47 6.34 11.17 12.73
C HIS A 47 7.60 11.83 12.19
N GLN A 48 8.25 12.63 13.03
CA GLN A 48 9.56 13.20 12.74
C GLN A 48 10.57 12.07 12.48
N SER A 49 11.56 12.33 11.62
CA SER A 49 12.66 11.39 11.31
C SER A 49 12.24 10.08 10.62
N GLU A 50 11.08 10.05 9.98
CA GLU A 50 10.58 8.85 9.26
C GLU A 50 10.93 8.81 7.76
N GLY A 51 11.84 9.69 7.31
CA GLY A 51 12.35 9.70 5.92
C GLY A 51 11.42 10.36 4.89
N LYS A 52 10.60 11.33 5.32
CA LYS A 52 9.65 12.05 4.43
C LYS A 52 10.37 12.83 3.33
N SER A 53 11.44 13.55 3.66
CA SER A 53 12.13 14.44 2.73
C SER A 53 13.54 14.01 2.31
N ILE A 54 14.09 12.95 2.91
CA ILE A 54 15.52 12.55 2.78
C ILE A 54 16.02 12.41 1.33
N LEU A 55 15.14 12.06 0.38
CA LEU A 55 15.52 11.87 -1.02
C LEU A 55 15.60 13.19 -1.79
N TYR A 56 14.75 14.17 -1.47
CA TYR A 56 14.58 15.36 -2.32
C TYR A 56 15.86 16.21 -2.47
N PRO A 57 16.64 16.47 -1.40
CA PRO A 57 17.90 17.22 -1.52
C PRO A 57 18.94 16.53 -2.42
N LEU A 58 18.81 15.22 -2.64
CA LEU A 58 19.78 14.40 -3.35
C LEU A 58 19.45 14.22 -4.84
N LEU A 59 18.24 14.59 -5.28
CA LEU A 59 17.74 14.33 -6.64
C LEU A 59 18.18 15.36 -7.69
N GLY A 60 19.04 16.31 -7.31
CA GLY A 60 19.61 17.31 -8.21
C GLY A 60 18.90 18.66 -8.21
N ASN A 61 19.35 19.55 -9.09
CA ASN A 61 19.03 20.98 -9.04
C ASN A 61 17.60 21.34 -9.48
N GLU A 62 16.89 20.41 -10.13
CA GLU A 62 15.52 20.60 -10.61
C GLU A 62 14.47 20.57 -9.48
N VAL A 63 14.87 20.16 -8.28
CA VAL A 63 14.00 20.07 -7.10
C VAL A 63 14.20 21.29 -6.22
N HIS A 64 13.19 22.16 -6.16
CA HIS A 64 13.21 23.33 -5.30
C HIS A 64 12.61 23.02 -3.94
N ILE A 65 13.41 23.11 -2.88
CA ILE A 65 12.97 22.84 -1.49
C ILE A 65 12.76 24.17 -0.78
N LEU A 66 11.61 24.31 -0.13
CA LEU A 66 11.23 25.49 0.65
C LEU A 66 10.77 25.07 2.05
N SER A 67 11.42 25.60 3.07
CA SER A 67 11.06 25.39 4.48
C SER A 67 10.52 26.68 5.14
N GLU A 68 10.55 27.81 4.41
CA GLU A 68 10.09 29.11 4.91
C GLU A 68 8.61 29.36 4.61
N PRO A 69 7.94 30.27 5.37
CA PRO A 69 6.57 30.69 5.08
C PRO A 69 6.41 31.20 3.65
N ILE A 70 5.44 30.64 2.93
CA ILE A 70 5.20 30.95 1.52
C ILE A 70 4.27 32.16 1.40
N THR A 71 4.65 33.11 0.55
CA THR A 71 3.83 34.27 0.21
C THR A 71 3.21 34.12 -1.19
N SER A 72 2.09 34.80 -1.42
CA SER A 72 1.47 34.86 -2.76
C SER A 72 2.41 35.43 -3.83
N ALA A 73 3.31 36.34 -3.45
CA ALA A 73 4.28 36.92 -4.37
C ALA A 73 5.33 35.89 -4.81
N GLN A 74 5.77 35.00 -3.92
CA GLN A 74 6.65 33.88 -4.30
C GLN A 74 5.92 32.86 -5.19
N LEU A 75 4.63 32.62 -4.96
CA LEU A 75 3.85 31.66 -5.76
C LEU A 75 3.65 32.09 -7.21
N ARG A 76 3.26 33.35 -7.46
CA ARG A 76 2.85 33.84 -8.78
C ARG A 76 3.53 35.12 -9.27
N GLY A 77 4.51 35.64 -8.54
CA GLY A 77 5.21 36.89 -8.83
C GLY A 77 4.52 38.15 -8.28
N ASP A 78 5.28 39.25 -8.23
CA ASP A 78 4.83 40.55 -7.71
C ASP A 78 4.10 41.35 -8.81
N ALA A 79 2.88 41.81 -8.49
CA ALA A 79 2.06 42.62 -9.38
C ALA A 79 2.70 43.96 -9.76
N LYS A 80 3.62 44.48 -8.92
CA LYS A 80 4.33 45.74 -9.17
C LYS A 80 5.47 45.61 -10.18
N LYS A 81 5.93 44.40 -10.50
CA LYS A 81 6.94 44.19 -11.53
C LYS A 81 6.30 44.20 -12.93
N ASN A 82 6.96 44.88 -13.87
CA ASN A 82 6.70 44.70 -15.30
C ASN A 82 7.50 43.46 -15.74
N SER A 83 6.86 42.57 -16.51
CA SER A 83 7.26 41.20 -16.85
C SER A 83 8.73 41.10 -17.32
N ASP A 84 9.52 40.07 -16.96
CA ASP A 84 9.48 38.75 -17.60
C ASP A 84 10.08 37.61 -16.74
N ASN A 85 10.46 37.85 -15.48
CA ASN A 85 11.16 36.84 -14.67
C ASN A 85 10.22 35.72 -14.18
N LYS A 86 9.95 34.75 -15.07
CA LYS A 86 9.31 33.47 -14.71
C LYS A 86 10.21 32.68 -13.76
N GLU A 87 11.53 32.83 -13.85
CA GLU A 87 12.50 32.02 -13.09
C GLU A 87 12.40 32.17 -11.56
N ASP A 88 11.89 33.28 -11.04
CA ASP A 88 11.81 33.51 -9.58
C ASP A 88 10.50 32.99 -8.96
N VAL A 89 9.55 32.53 -9.78
CA VAL A 89 8.19 32.21 -9.37
C VAL A 89 8.03 30.71 -9.13
N LEU A 90 7.48 30.31 -7.98
CA LEU A 90 7.37 28.90 -7.62
C LEU A 90 6.45 28.11 -8.56
N PHE A 91 5.35 28.69 -9.01
CA PHE A 91 4.47 28.05 -9.99
C PHE A 91 5.09 27.88 -11.39
N SER A 92 6.24 28.47 -11.71
CA SER A 92 6.93 28.22 -12.98
C SER A 92 7.87 27.01 -12.92
N LYS A 93 8.19 26.52 -11.71
CA LYS A 93 9.16 25.45 -11.50
C LYS A 93 8.63 24.08 -11.91
N GLY A 94 9.54 23.14 -12.16
CA GLY A 94 9.19 21.75 -12.42
C GLY A 94 8.74 21.02 -11.15
N VAL A 95 9.54 21.09 -10.08
CA VAL A 95 9.24 20.44 -8.81
C VAL A 95 9.46 21.39 -7.64
N CYS A 96 8.47 21.49 -6.75
CA CYS A 96 8.61 22.18 -5.47
C CYS A 96 8.26 21.26 -4.28
N ILE A 97 9.14 21.24 -3.29
CA ILE A 97 8.94 20.52 -2.03
C ILE A 97 8.76 21.56 -0.95
N PHE A 98 7.58 21.56 -0.33
CA PHE A 98 7.24 22.48 0.74
C PHE A 98 7.35 21.72 2.07
N GLU A 99 8.42 21.98 2.81
CA GLU A 99 8.67 21.42 4.13
C GLU A 99 7.97 22.22 5.24
N GLU A 100 7.80 21.58 6.40
CA GLU A 100 7.20 22.19 7.60
C GLU A 100 5.82 22.84 7.37
N CYS A 101 5.07 22.32 6.39
CA CYS A 101 3.81 22.88 5.94
C CYS A 101 2.62 22.51 6.82
N THR A 102 2.80 22.35 8.14
CA THR A 102 1.66 22.06 9.02
C THR A 102 0.73 23.27 9.17
N ALA A 103 1.22 24.49 8.95
CA ALA A 103 0.45 25.73 9.17
C ALA A 103 0.49 26.69 7.97
N LEU A 104 -0.08 26.30 6.83
CA LEU A 104 -0.24 27.22 5.69
C LEU A 104 -1.46 28.15 5.86
N PRO A 105 -1.33 29.46 5.55
CA PRO A 105 -2.45 30.39 5.56
C PRO A 105 -3.52 30.06 4.51
N MET A 106 -4.80 30.31 4.83
CA MET A 106 -5.94 30.09 3.92
C MET A 106 -5.78 30.74 2.53
N PRO A 107 -5.23 31.97 2.38
CA PRO A 107 -5.00 32.56 1.06
C PRO A 107 -4.03 31.74 0.20
N ILE A 108 -2.97 31.22 0.80
CA ILE A 108 -1.96 30.39 0.13
C ILE A 108 -2.58 29.06 -0.32
N VAL A 109 -3.32 28.39 0.57
CA VAL A 109 -4.04 27.17 0.22
C VAL A 109 -5.06 27.43 -0.90
N SER A 110 -5.73 28.57 -0.89
CA SER A 110 -6.69 28.94 -1.94
C SER A 110 -6.02 29.13 -3.31
N GLU A 111 -4.81 29.70 -3.34
CA GLU A 111 -4.00 29.79 -4.56
C GLU A 111 -3.61 28.40 -5.07
N PHE A 112 -3.14 27.50 -4.19
CA PHE A 112 -2.88 26.12 -4.57
C PHE A 112 -4.13 25.39 -5.08
N LYS A 113 -5.31 25.59 -4.46
CA LYS A 113 -6.55 24.98 -4.97
C LYS A 113 -6.87 25.42 -6.39
N SER A 114 -6.74 26.70 -6.69
CA SER A 114 -6.97 27.24 -8.03
C SER A 114 -5.94 26.69 -9.02
N PHE A 115 -4.67 26.71 -8.62
CA PHE A 115 -3.55 26.18 -9.39
C PHE A 115 -3.73 24.70 -9.74
N LEU A 116 -3.94 23.85 -8.74
CA LEU A 116 -4.07 22.39 -8.92
C LEU A 116 -5.33 21.98 -9.72
N THR A 117 -6.32 22.88 -9.83
CA THR A 117 -7.48 22.64 -10.69
C THR A 117 -7.18 22.95 -12.15
N SER A 118 -6.51 24.07 -12.41
CA SER A 118 -6.33 24.62 -13.76
C SER A 118 -4.98 24.29 -14.39
N CYS A 119 -4.00 23.85 -13.58
CA CYS A 119 -2.58 23.78 -13.95
C CYS A 119 -2.07 25.12 -14.52
N SER A 120 -2.64 26.23 -14.08
CA SER A 120 -2.33 27.57 -14.56
C SER A 120 -2.34 28.60 -13.42
N TYR A 121 -1.65 29.71 -13.61
CA TYR A 121 -1.61 30.81 -12.65
C TYR A 121 -1.49 32.16 -13.37
N ASN A 122 -1.92 33.23 -12.70
CA ASN A 122 -1.79 34.59 -13.23
C ASN A 122 -0.44 35.19 -12.81
N LEU A 123 0.56 35.12 -13.69
CA LEU A 123 1.89 35.69 -13.49
C LEU A 123 1.77 37.20 -13.27
N ASN A 124 2.31 37.68 -12.16
CA ASN A 124 2.23 39.08 -11.72
C ASN A 124 0.80 39.64 -11.75
N LYS A 125 -0.23 38.79 -11.60
CA LYS A 125 -1.66 39.12 -11.75
C LYS A 125 -2.08 39.68 -13.13
N LYS A 126 -1.30 39.45 -14.18
CA LYS A 126 -1.54 40.03 -15.52
C LYS A 126 -1.74 38.97 -16.60
N GLU A 127 -0.90 37.95 -16.64
CA GLU A 127 -0.87 36.95 -17.73
C GLU A 127 -1.17 35.55 -17.19
N GLN A 128 -2.13 34.84 -17.80
CA GLN A 128 -2.38 33.45 -17.48
C GLN A 128 -1.29 32.56 -18.08
N THR A 129 -0.53 31.88 -17.23
CA THR A 129 0.58 31.00 -17.61
C THR A 129 0.26 29.56 -17.23
N ILE A 130 0.47 28.62 -18.16
CA ILE A 130 0.38 27.18 -17.91
C ILE A 130 1.64 26.73 -17.16
N SER A 131 1.45 25.85 -16.18
CA SER A 131 2.52 25.26 -15.40
C SER A 131 2.54 23.75 -15.55
N ASN A 132 3.71 23.18 -15.37
CA ASN A 132 3.92 21.74 -15.23
C ASN A 132 4.37 21.37 -13.81
N LEU A 133 4.20 22.27 -12.83
CA LEU A 133 4.67 22.07 -11.46
C LEU A 133 4.06 20.81 -10.85
N SER A 134 4.92 19.99 -10.29
CA SER A 134 4.52 18.96 -9.32
C SER A 134 5.04 19.36 -7.95
N CYS A 135 4.28 19.06 -6.91
CA CYS A 135 4.68 19.45 -5.56
C CYS A 135 4.40 18.39 -4.50
N ALA A 136 5.20 18.46 -3.44
CA ALA A 136 4.96 17.73 -2.20
C ALA A 136 4.81 18.71 -1.04
N PHE A 137 3.76 18.54 -0.25
CA PHE A 137 3.59 19.21 1.03
C PHE A 137 3.99 18.25 2.14
N ILE A 138 4.91 18.65 3.00
CA ILE A 138 5.47 17.79 4.04
C ILE A 138 5.21 18.41 5.41
N GLY A 139 4.65 17.63 6.31
CA GLY A 139 4.44 18.04 7.70
C GLY A 139 4.56 16.87 8.67
N ASN A 140 4.81 17.20 9.93
CA ASN A 140 4.79 16.21 11.01
C ASN A 140 3.36 16.05 11.54
N SER A 141 2.99 14.80 11.84
CA SER A 141 1.79 14.47 12.62
C SER A 141 2.19 13.43 13.67
N TYR A 142 1.73 13.64 14.90
CA TYR A 142 2.15 12.87 16.09
C TYR A 142 1.08 11.92 16.64
N THR A 143 0.09 11.57 15.81
CA THR A 143 -0.92 10.59 16.19
C THR A 143 -0.37 9.18 16.09
N ASN A 144 -0.60 8.35 17.10
CA ASN A 144 -0.30 6.93 16.99
C ASN A 144 -1.32 6.26 16.05
N ILE A 145 -0.82 5.65 14.99
CA ILE A 145 -1.61 4.83 14.06
C ILE A 145 -1.22 3.39 14.33
N ILE A 146 -2.12 2.60 14.90
CA ILE A 146 -1.88 1.21 15.30
C ILE A 146 -2.61 0.21 14.39
N SER A 147 -3.56 0.69 13.59
CA SER A 147 -4.34 -0.09 12.64
C SER A 147 -4.78 0.74 11.44
N ASN A 148 -5.31 0.07 10.40
CA ASN A 148 -5.89 0.77 9.25
C ASN A 148 -7.17 1.54 9.60
N ALA A 149 -7.86 1.19 10.69
CA ALA A 149 -9.04 1.93 11.16
C ALA A 149 -8.67 3.35 11.64
N ASP A 150 -7.40 3.57 11.99
CA ASP A 150 -6.91 4.87 12.43
C ASP A 150 -6.64 5.82 11.26
N PHE A 151 -6.79 5.38 10.00
CA PHE A 151 -6.58 6.20 8.81
C PHE A 151 -7.74 7.16 8.50
N THR A 152 -8.00 8.06 9.44
CA THR A 152 -8.90 9.21 9.26
C THR A 152 -8.09 10.47 9.00
N ILE A 153 -8.69 11.50 8.38
CA ILE A 153 -8.03 12.79 8.16
C ILE A 153 -7.59 13.42 9.48
N ASP A 154 -8.43 13.34 10.50
CA ASP A 154 -8.14 13.92 11.81
C ASP A 154 -6.93 13.26 12.47
N ASN A 155 -6.80 11.94 12.34
CA ASN A 155 -5.64 11.22 12.87
C ASN A 155 -4.39 11.48 12.03
N LEU A 156 -4.48 11.31 10.70
CA LEU A 156 -3.36 11.43 9.77
C LEU A 156 -2.77 12.84 9.69
N LEU A 157 -3.63 13.86 9.86
CA LEU A 157 -3.26 15.26 9.73
C LEU A 157 -3.47 16.01 11.04
N SER A 158 -3.45 15.34 12.20
CA SER A 158 -3.78 15.93 13.51
C SER A 158 -3.17 17.31 13.77
N ASN A 159 -1.88 17.47 13.49
CA ASN A 159 -1.14 18.72 13.69
C ASN A 159 -1.20 19.72 12.51
N PHE A 160 -1.88 19.39 11.42
CA PHE A 160 -2.06 20.29 10.29
C PHE A 160 -3.21 21.28 10.55
N SER A 161 -3.10 22.46 9.97
CA SER A 161 -4.13 23.50 10.03
C SER A 161 -5.43 23.06 9.35
N THR A 162 -6.54 23.67 9.76
CA THR A 162 -7.86 23.46 9.13
C THR A 162 -7.84 23.76 7.62
N ALA A 163 -6.99 24.71 7.19
CA ALA A 163 -6.79 25.03 5.79
C ALA A 163 -6.34 23.82 4.96
N LEU A 164 -5.40 23.05 5.49
CA LEU A 164 -4.86 21.86 4.83
C LEU A 164 -5.73 20.62 4.97
N LYS A 165 -6.68 20.65 5.91
CA LYS A 165 -7.73 19.65 6.07
C LYS A 165 -8.98 19.95 5.21
N ASP A 166 -9.00 21.07 4.48
CA ASP A 166 -10.12 21.42 3.59
C ASP A 166 -10.34 20.32 2.55
N PRO A 167 -11.54 19.69 2.48
CA PRO A 167 -11.83 18.65 1.50
C PRO A 167 -11.61 19.09 0.06
N ALA A 168 -11.81 20.38 -0.25
CA ALA A 168 -11.55 20.92 -1.57
C ALA A 168 -10.05 21.03 -1.89
N PHE A 169 -9.16 21.13 -0.90
CA PHE A 169 -7.72 21.03 -1.09
C PHE A 169 -7.27 19.58 -1.18
N LEU A 170 -7.72 18.74 -0.24
CA LEU A 170 -7.33 17.34 -0.16
C LEU A 170 -7.76 16.53 -1.39
N SER A 171 -8.93 16.78 -1.95
CA SER A 171 -9.41 16.14 -3.19
C SER A 171 -8.55 16.44 -4.44
N LYS A 172 -7.63 17.41 -4.35
CA LYS A 172 -6.68 17.74 -5.42
C LYS A 172 -5.30 17.10 -5.22
N GLN A 173 -5.10 16.41 -4.09
CA GLN A 173 -3.90 15.64 -3.84
C GLN A 173 -4.03 14.29 -4.54
N ALA A 174 -3.06 13.94 -5.36
CA ALA A 174 -2.99 12.62 -5.97
C ALA A 174 -2.72 11.54 -4.91
N ALA A 175 -2.05 11.88 -3.82
CA ALA A 175 -1.78 10.97 -2.71
C ALA A 175 -1.65 11.71 -1.38
N LEU A 176 -2.16 11.09 -0.31
CA LEU A 176 -1.71 11.31 1.05
C LEU A 176 -0.89 10.09 1.48
N VAL A 177 0.39 10.29 1.79
CA VAL A 177 1.36 9.21 2.03
C VAL A 177 1.78 9.19 3.51
N PRO A 178 1.22 8.28 4.32
CA PRO A 178 1.52 8.19 5.74
C PRO A 178 2.93 7.63 6.00
N HIS A 179 3.72 8.36 6.78
CA HIS A 179 5.07 8.01 7.24
C HIS A 179 5.05 7.80 8.76
N TYR A 180 4.36 6.75 9.21
CA TYR A 180 4.32 6.35 10.63
C TYR A 180 5.18 5.12 10.83
N LYS A 181 5.93 5.10 11.94
CA LYS A 181 6.82 4.00 12.31
C LYS A 181 6.11 2.65 12.31
N ASP A 182 4.94 2.57 12.94
CA ASP A 182 4.17 1.33 13.08
C ASP A 182 3.56 0.87 11.76
N PHE A 183 3.26 1.81 10.85
CA PHE A 183 2.77 1.47 9.51
C PHE A 183 3.89 0.98 8.59
N PHE A 184 5.10 1.54 8.69
CA PHE A 184 6.22 1.11 7.85
C PHE A 184 6.96 -0.10 8.39
N GLY A 185 6.93 -0.33 9.70
CA GLY A 185 7.71 -1.37 10.35
C GLY A 185 9.21 -1.05 10.37
N LYS A 186 10.01 -2.07 10.67
CA LYS A 186 11.47 -1.94 10.78
C LYS A 186 12.10 -1.69 9.40
N ARG A 187 12.95 -0.67 9.31
CA ARG A 187 13.72 -0.32 8.10
C ARG A 187 15.18 -0.13 8.45
N ILE A 188 16.06 -0.52 7.54
CA ILE A 188 17.49 -0.27 7.63
C ILE A 188 17.88 0.53 6.38
N TYR A 189 18.45 1.71 6.61
CA TYR A 189 18.97 2.53 5.54
C TYR A 189 20.50 2.40 5.50
N THR A 190 21.04 2.23 4.31
CA THR A 190 22.46 2.36 3.98
C THR A 190 22.72 3.75 3.44
N GLU A 191 23.99 4.14 3.50
CA GLU A 191 24.45 5.38 2.86
C GLU A 191 24.15 5.36 1.36
N ILE A 192 23.62 6.48 0.87
CA ILE A 192 23.27 6.67 -0.54
C ILE A 192 24.47 7.33 -1.21
N ASN A 193 24.93 6.80 -2.34
CA ASN A 193 25.90 7.49 -3.18
C ASN A 193 25.22 8.72 -3.82
N PRO A 194 25.63 9.96 -3.47
CA PRO A 194 24.95 11.19 -3.94
C PRO A 194 24.95 11.36 -5.47
N ASP A 195 26.00 10.92 -6.15
CA ASP A 195 26.11 11.06 -7.61
C ASP A 195 25.14 10.13 -8.34
N HIS A 196 24.95 8.92 -7.81
CA HIS A 196 24.01 7.95 -8.39
C HIS A 196 22.55 8.43 -8.27
N ILE A 197 22.17 8.96 -7.10
CA ILE A 197 20.81 9.47 -6.87
C ILE A 197 20.56 10.76 -7.65
N LYS A 198 21.56 11.65 -7.78
CA LYS A 198 21.45 12.84 -8.63
C LYS A 198 21.19 12.46 -10.09
N LYS A 199 22.00 11.56 -10.66
CA LYS A 199 21.82 11.07 -12.04
C LYS A 199 20.47 10.39 -12.24
N PHE A 200 19.99 9.66 -11.23
CA PHE A 200 18.66 9.08 -11.25
C PHE A 200 17.57 10.15 -11.24
N GLY A 201 17.70 11.19 -10.42
CA GLY A 201 16.79 12.33 -10.39
C GLY A 201 16.72 13.08 -11.72
N GLU A 202 17.86 13.35 -12.36
CA GLU A 202 17.93 13.92 -13.71
C GLU A 202 17.23 13.03 -14.74
N THR A 203 17.44 11.71 -14.65
CA THR A 203 16.75 10.74 -15.51
C THR A 203 15.24 10.82 -15.31
N LEU A 204 14.76 10.78 -14.06
CA LEU A 204 13.33 10.88 -13.74
C LEU A 204 12.74 12.19 -14.25
N PHE A 205 13.42 13.32 -14.07
CA PHE A 205 12.93 14.61 -14.53
C PHE A 205 12.75 14.66 -16.06
N ASN A 206 13.65 14.04 -16.82
CA ASN A 206 13.52 13.93 -18.27
C ASN A 206 12.33 13.06 -18.70
N LEU A 207 11.86 12.13 -17.85
CA LEU A 207 10.66 11.32 -18.12
C LEU A 207 9.35 12.12 -18.09
N ARG A 208 9.36 13.35 -17.59
CA ARG A 208 8.16 14.22 -17.55
C ARG A 208 7.56 14.48 -18.92
N PHE A 209 8.39 14.47 -19.97
CA PHE A 209 7.98 14.74 -21.35
C PHE A 209 7.53 13.48 -22.10
N HIS A 210 7.71 12.30 -21.50
CA HIS A 210 7.35 11.02 -22.09
C HIS A 210 5.93 10.64 -21.67
N SER A 211 5.11 10.20 -22.61
CA SER A 211 3.80 9.62 -22.31
C SER A 211 3.92 8.11 -22.21
N ILE A 212 3.31 7.51 -21.18
CA ILE A 212 3.14 6.07 -21.09
C ILE A 212 1.71 5.75 -21.50
N ASN A 213 1.55 4.77 -22.40
CA ASN A 213 0.24 4.28 -22.76
C ASN A 213 -0.36 3.50 -21.57
N LEU A 214 -1.42 4.06 -20.98
CA LEU A 214 -2.16 3.50 -19.87
C LEU A 214 -3.63 3.21 -20.25
N ASN A 215 -3.93 3.05 -21.54
CA ASN A 215 -5.29 3.01 -22.09
C ASN A 215 -6.18 1.84 -21.59
N GLN A 216 -5.62 0.92 -20.78
CA GLN A 216 -6.35 -0.19 -20.16
C GLN A 216 -6.43 -0.08 -18.63
N ILE A 217 -6.11 1.07 -18.05
CA ILE A 217 -6.27 1.29 -16.61
C ILE A 217 -7.75 1.18 -16.24
N HIS A 218 -8.05 0.27 -15.33
CA HIS A 218 -9.35 0.15 -14.70
C HIS A 218 -9.28 0.70 -13.26
N ILE A 219 -9.85 1.87 -13.03
CA ILE A 219 -10.03 2.45 -11.69
C ILE A 219 -11.46 2.20 -11.21
N ASP A 220 -11.61 1.79 -9.95
CA ASP A 220 -12.90 1.55 -9.28
C ASP A 220 -13.88 2.73 -9.48
N ASP A 221 -15.13 2.43 -9.83
CA ASP A 221 -16.16 3.43 -10.13
C ASP A 221 -16.60 4.27 -8.94
N LYS A 222 -16.21 3.89 -7.72
CA LYS A 222 -16.37 4.75 -6.54
C LYS A 222 -15.58 6.05 -6.62
N PHE A 223 -14.57 6.14 -7.50
CA PHE A 223 -13.79 7.35 -7.73
C PHE A 223 -14.42 8.17 -8.86
N ASP A 224 -14.58 9.49 -8.63
CA ASP A 224 -15.05 10.42 -9.66
C ASP A 224 -14.01 10.65 -10.78
N SER A 225 -14.39 11.36 -11.84
CA SER A 225 -13.50 11.60 -12.98
C SER A 225 -12.19 12.30 -12.59
N ARG A 226 -12.24 13.27 -11.67
CA ARG A 226 -11.05 14.00 -11.21
C ARG A 226 -10.13 13.09 -10.41
N ALA A 227 -10.69 12.27 -9.53
CA ALA A 227 -9.94 11.26 -8.78
C ALA A 227 -9.30 10.24 -9.73
N LYS A 228 -10.04 9.79 -10.75
CA LYS A 228 -9.53 8.87 -11.79
C LYS A 228 -8.35 9.49 -12.56
N ASP A 229 -8.41 10.78 -12.89
CA ASP A 229 -7.31 11.50 -13.56
C ASP A 229 -6.06 11.60 -12.67
N LEU A 230 -6.24 11.94 -11.39
CA LEU A 230 -5.13 12.02 -10.42
C LEU A 230 -4.48 10.66 -10.17
N ILE A 231 -5.28 9.60 -10.00
CA ILE A 231 -4.80 8.23 -9.85
C ILE A 231 -4.03 7.80 -11.10
N THR A 232 -4.55 8.09 -12.31
CA THR A 232 -3.88 7.78 -13.58
C THR A 232 -2.52 8.46 -13.69
N LYS A 233 -2.44 9.75 -13.36
CA LYS A 233 -1.16 10.49 -13.33
C LYS A 233 -0.19 9.89 -12.32
N LEU A 234 -0.65 9.60 -11.11
CA LEU A 234 0.20 9.00 -10.09
C LEU A 234 0.70 7.62 -10.51
N THR A 235 -0.16 6.78 -11.08
CA THR A 235 0.23 5.50 -11.66
C THR A 235 1.29 5.69 -12.74
N SER A 236 1.09 6.62 -13.68
CA SER A 236 2.08 6.93 -14.72
C SER A 236 3.45 7.28 -14.12
N GLY A 237 3.49 8.18 -13.13
CA GLY A 237 4.72 8.54 -12.44
C GLY A 237 5.39 7.35 -11.74
N ILE A 238 4.63 6.50 -11.04
CA ILE A 238 5.17 5.30 -10.40
C ILE A 238 5.75 4.33 -11.45
N ILE A 239 5.04 4.10 -12.57
CA ILE A 239 5.53 3.24 -13.65
C ILE A 239 6.81 3.82 -14.27
N LYS A 240 6.87 5.13 -14.51
CA LYS A 240 8.09 5.82 -15.01
C LYS A 240 9.28 5.58 -14.07
N VAL A 241 9.08 5.71 -12.76
CA VAL A 241 10.13 5.44 -11.76
C VAL A 241 10.60 3.99 -11.80
N MET A 242 9.68 3.03 -11.95
CA MET A 242 10.02 1.60 -11.93
C MET A 242 10.63 1.10 -13.25
N TYR A 243 10.17 1.60 -14.40
CA TYR A 243 10.44 1.00 -15.71
C TYR A 243 11.17 1.89 -16.71
N LEU A 244 11.41 3.17 -16.39
CA LEU A 244 12.18 4.12 -17.20
C LEU A 244 11.75 4.07 -18.69
N GLU A 245 10.49 4.47 -18.95
CA GLU A 245 9.80 4.52 -20.28
C GLU A 245 9.23 3.21 -20.82
N LYS A 246 9.57 2.04 -20.25
CA LYS A 246 9.03 0.77 -20.74
C LYS A 246 7.60 0.55 -20.24
N THR A 247 6.71 0.11 -21.13
CA THR A 247 5.38 -0.35 -20.73
C THR A 247 5.51 -1.70 -20.02
N PRO A 248 5.10 -1.80 -18.75
CA PRO A 248 5.13 -3.07 -18.03
C PRO A 248 3.93 -3.95 -18.42
N PRO A 249 3.93 -5.24 -18.05
CA PRO A 249 2.75 -6.08 -18.15
C PRO A 249 1.54 -5.48 -17.42
N GLN A 250 0.33 -5.74 -17.93
CA GLN A 250 -0.91 -5.16 -17.41
C GLN A 250 -1.12 -5.42 -15.91
N TYR A 251 -0.80 -6.61 -15.39
CA TYR A 251 -0.95 -6.92 -13.96
C TYR A 251 -0.10 -6.03 -13.04
N ILE A 252 0.99 -5.44 -13.56
CA ILE A 252 1.80 -4.46 -12.83
C ILE A 252 1.10 -3.12 -12.81
N ILE A 253 0.54 -2.69 -13.94
CA ILE A 253 -0.26 -1.46 -14.02
C ILE A 253 -1.44 -1.57 -13.05
N ASP A 254 -2.19 -2.67 -13.11
CA ASP A 254 -3.32 -2.94 -12.23
C ASP A 254 -2.91 -2.89 -10.76
N GLY A 255 -1.80 -3.53 -10.38
CA GLY A 255 -1.30 -3.50 -9.01
C GLY A 255 -0.87 -2.11 -8.54
N VAL A 256 -0.25 -1.31 -9.40
CA VAL A 256 0.13 0.07 -9.09
C VAL A 256 -1.12 0.97 -8.96
N VAL A 257 -2.15 0.75 -9.78
CA VAL A 257 -3.44 1.46 -9.67
C VAL A 257 -4.09 1.25 -8.30
N GLU A 258 -4.08 0.03 -7.76
CA GLU A 258 -4.66 -0.25 -6.43
C GLU A 258 -3.92 0.53 -5.32
N TYR A 259 -2.59 0.64 -5.38
CA TYR A 259 -1.82 1.43 -4.42
C TYR A 259 -1.94 2.94 -4.61
N ALA A 260 -1.99 3.42 -5.85
CA ALA A 260 -2.30 4.82 -6.14
C ALA A 260 -3.70 5.19 -5.61
N SER A 261 -4.68 4.30 -5.81
CA SER A 261 -6.04 4.42 -5.27
C SER A 261 -6.07 4.40 -3.74
N PHE A 262 -5.25 3.57 -3.10
CA PHE A 262 -5.08 3.58 -1.65
C PHE A 262 -4.62 4.95 -1.14
N PHE A 263 -3.51 5.48 -1.66
CA PHE A 263 -2.99 6.78 -1.21
C PHE A 263 -3.93 7.95 -1.54
N HIS A 264 -4.61 7.91 -2.69
CA HIS A 264 -5.61 8.93 -3.02
C HIS A 264 -6.83 8.85 -2.10
N ALA A 265 -7.33 7.64 -1.81
CA ALA A 265 -8.44 7.46 -0.87
C ALA A 265 -8.12 8.03 0.51
N LEU A 266 -6.89 7.88 0.99
CA LEU A 266 -6.45 8.49 2.25
C LEU A 266 -6.58 10.01 2.23
N ALA A 267 -6.25 10.67 1.10
CA ALA A 267 -6.47 12.11 0.94
C ALA A 267 -7.96 12.48 1.02
N LEU A 268 -8.85 11.58 0.57
CA LEU A 268 -10.30 11.76 0.69
C LEU A 268 -10.86 11.36 2.08
N GLY A 269 -10.01 10.97 3.03
CA GLY A 269 -10.42 10.48 4.34
C GLY A 269 -11.11 9.11 4.32
N LYS A 270 -10.82 8.30 3.30
CA LYS A 270 -11.39 6.97 3.09
C LYS A 270 -10.29 5.92 3.08
N PHE A 271 -10.61 4.70 3.45
CA PHE A 271 -9.72 3.56 3.28
C PHE A 271 -10.07 2.78 2.01
N HIS A 272 -9.06 2.49 1.19
CA HIS A 272 -9.16 1.58 0.06
C HIS A 272 -8.14 0.47 0.28
N ASN A 273 -8.55 -0.79 0.42
CA ASN A 273 -7.60 -1.88 0.61
C ASN A 273 -6.90 -2.24 -0.71
N PRO A 274 -5.58 -1.97 -0.86
CA PRO A 274 -4.88 -2.29 -2.09
C PRO A 274 -4.57 -3.78 -2.24
N LEU A 275 -4.78 -4.61 -1.20
CA LEU A 275 -4.58 -6.07 -1.24
C LEU A 275 -5.82 -6.77 -1.78
N ASN A 276 -5.82 -7.04 -3.09
CA ASN A 276 -6.91 -7.74 -3.77
C ASN A 276 -6.39 -8.53 -4.98
N SER A 277 -7.30 -9.14 -5.73
CA SER A 277 -6.95 -10.00 -6.88
C SER A 277 -6.26 -9.28 -8.03
N LYS A 278 -6.41 -7.96 -8.16
CA LYS A 278 -5.76 -7.17 -9.23
C LYS A 278 -4.30 -6.88 -8.90
N SER A 279 -3.97 -6.67 -7.63
CA SER A 279 -2.61 -6.32 -7.19
C SER A 279 -1.75 -7.51 -6.78
N ILE A 280 -2.35 -8.65 -6.48
CA ILE A 280 -1.65 -9.76 -5.83
C ILE A 280 -0.46 -10.29 -6.61
N LYS A 281 -0.57 -10.43 -7.93
CA LYS A 281 0.54 -10.92 -8.75
C LYS A 281 1.74 -9.95 -8.72
N PHE A 282 1.46 -8.65 -8.84
CA PHE A 282 2.46 -7.60 -8.72
C PHE A 282 3.17 -7.62 -7.36
N ILE A 283 2.40 -7.74 -6.27
CA ILE A 283 2.96 -7.78 -4.91
C ILE A 283 3.82 -9.03 -4.71
N LEU A 284 3.35 -10.20 -5.14
CA LEU A 284 4.11 -11.45 -5.01
C LEU A 284 5.42 -11.40 -5.77
N GLU A 285 5.45 -10.92 -7.01
CA GLU A 285 6.71 -10.80 -7.74
C GLU A 285 7.66 -9.77 -7.07
N ALA A 286 7.12 -8.75 -6.40
CA ALA A 286 7.92 -7.79 -5.66
C ALA A 286 8.54 -8.35 -4.37
N ILE A 287 7.79 -9.14 -3.58
CA ILE A 287 8.22 -9.61 -2.24
C ILE A 287 8.71 -11.06 -2.22
N HIS A 288 8.17 -11.92 -3.09
CA HIS A 288 8.52 -13.33 -3.23
C HIS A 288 9.51 -13.55 -4.38
N GLY A 289 9.41 -12.73 -5.44
CA GLY A 289 10.32 -12.74 -6.59
C GLY A 289 9.84 -13.56 -7.79
N THR A 290 8.86 -14.44 -7.61
CA THR A 290 8.17 -15.18 -8.68
C THR A 290 6.74 -15.51 -8.25
N THR A 291 5.94 -16.02 -9.18
CA THR A 291 4.62 -16.62 -8.90
C THR A 291 4.53 -18.09 -9.33
N ASP A 292 5.58 -18.63 -9.94
CA ASP A 292 5.54 -19.96 -10.59
C ASP A 292 5.41 -21.12 -9.58
N ASP A 293 5.93 -20.95 -8.37
CA ASP A 293 5.88 -21.93 -7.29
C ASP A 293 4.75 -21.68 -6.29
N VAL A 294 3.81 -20.79 -6.62
CA VAL A 294 2.65 -20.46 -5.77
C VAL A 294 1.43 -21.29 -6.18
N GLU A 295 0.87 -22.03 -5.24
CA GLU A 295 -0.37 -22.80 -5.43
C GLU A 295 -1.59 -21.87 -5.34
N PHE A 296 -1.72 -21.18 -4.22
CA PHE A 296 -2.73 -20.16 -3.99
C PHE A 296 -2.26 -19.20 -2.91
N VAL A 297 -3.01 -18.11 -2.76
CA VAL A 297 -2.81 -17.14 -1.68
C VAL A 297 -4.11 -16.84 -0.94
N ILE A 298 -3.97 -16.48 0.33
CA ILE A 298 -5.06 -15.95 1.16
C ILE A 298 -4.71 -14.52 1.55
N LEU A 299 -5.64 -13.61 1.30
CA LEU A 299 -5.46 -12.20 1.60
C LEU A 299 -6.02 -11.86 2.98
N TYR A 300 -5.12 -11.33 3.82
CA TYR A 300 -5.47 -10.60 5.03
C TYR A 300 -5.20 -9.11 4.80
N GLU A 301 -5.66 -8.27 5.72
CA GLU A 301 -5.60 -6.82 5.55
C GLU A 301 -4.17 -6.27 5.54
N ASN A 302 -3.28 -6.87 6.37
CA ASN A 302 -1.89 -6.44 6.53
C ASN A 302 -0.88 -7.50 6.08
N ARG A 303 -1.36 -8.68 5.69
CA ARG A 303 -0.54 -9.86 5.41
C ARG A 303 -1.04 -10.62 4.19
N ILE A 304 -0.12 -11.26 3.49
CA ILE A 304 -0.43 -12.22 2.43
C ILE A 304 0.09 -13.57 2.88
N LEU A 305 -0.80 -14.56 2.85
CA LEU A 305 -0.45 -15.94 3.09
C LEU A 305 -0.27 -16.64 1.75
N VAL A 306 0.88 -17.27 1.56
CA VAL A 306 1.31 -17.90 0.30
C VAL A 306 1.52 -19.39 0.53
N LYS A 307 0.66 -20.21 -0.07
CA LYS A 307 0.83 -21.66 -0.11
C LYS A 307 1.70 -22.03 -1.30
N LEU A 308 2.85 -22.65 -1.04
CA LEU A 308 3.77 -23.08 -2.09
C LEU A 308 3.33 -24.41 -2.71
N LEU A 309 3.50 -24.53 -4.02
CA LEU A 309 3.17 -25.72 -4.80
C LEU A 309 3.96 -26.94 -4.30
N ASN A 310 3.26 -28.06 -4.10
CA ASN A 310 3.85 -29.35 -3.68
C ASN A 310 4.67 -29.31 -2.37
N LYS A 311 4.49 -28.29 -1.53
CA LYS A 311 5.14 -28.18 -0.21
C LYS A 311 4.09 -28.14 0.88
N SER A 312 4.30 -28.84 2.00
CA SER A 312 3.49 -28.72 3.22
C SER A 312 3.86 -27.48 4.04
N LEU A 313 4.06 -26.35 3.35
CA LEU A 313 4.57 -25.11 3.91
C LEU A 313 3.77 -23.93 3.37
N CYS A 314 3.54 -22.99 4.26
CA CYS A 314 2.90 -21.74 4.00
C CYS A 314 3.76 -20.59 4.52
N LEU A 315 3.88 -19.52 3.73
CA LEU A 315 4.61 -18.30 4.08
C LEU A 315 3.63 -17.17 4.36
N LYS A 316 3.77 -16.48 5.50
CA LYS A 316 2.98 -15.28 5.82
C LYS A 316 3.85 -14.05 5.67
N TYR A 317 3.67 -13.33 4.57
CA TYR A 317 4.35 -12.09 4.28
C TYR A 317 3.63 -10.91 4.92
N ALA A 318 4.36 -10.10 5.70
CA ALA A 318 3.88 -8.81 6.16
C ALA A 318 4.05 -7.74 5.07
N ILE A 319 2.97 -7.04 4.73
CA ILE A 319 2.96 -6.02 3.68
C ILE A 319 3.28 -4.63 4.24
N ASN A 320 2.95 -4.42 5.52
CA ASN A 320 3.20 -3.22 6.28
C ASN A 320 3.70 -3.60 7.71
N GLY A 321 4.01 -2.59 8.53
CA GLY A 321 4.48 -2.80 9.89
C GLY A 321 3.42 -3.41 10.82
N PHE A 322 2.13 -3.17 10.58
CA PHE A 322 1.05 -3.86 11.32
C PHE A 322 1.14 -5.36 11.10
N GLY A 323 1.28 -5.81 9.86
CA GLY A 323 1.45 -7.23 9.54
C GLY A 323 2.72 -7.84 10.13
N GLN A 324 3.79 -7.04 10.27
CA GLN A 324 5.03 -7.46 10.92
C GLN A 324 4.80 -7.71 12.42
N THR A 325 4.07 -6.80 13.08
CA THR A 325 3.64 -6.96 14.48
C THR A 325 2.75 -8.19 14.64
N GLU A 326 1.75 -8.38 13.77
CA GLU A 326 0.87 -9.56 13.79
C GLU A 326 1.66 -10.89 13.70
N ASN A 327 2.65 -10.95 12.79
CA ASN A 327 3.52 -12.12 12.65
C ASN A 327 4.40 -12.35 13.88
N LEU A 328 4.96 -11.30 14.48
CA LEU A 328 5.77 -11.41 15.70
C LEU A 328 4.94 -11.90 16.88
N LEU A 329 3.71 -11.40 17.03
CA LEU A 329 2.78 -11.86 18.06
C LEU A 329 2.49 -13.36 17.91
N GLU A 330 2.12 -13.81 16.71
CA GLU A 330 1.87 -15.23 16.44
C GLU A 330 3.10 -16.10 16.73
N TYR A 331 4.29 -15.65 16.32
CA TYR A 331 5.53 -16.38 16.55
C TYR A 331 5.87 -16.52 18.04
N ASN A 332 5.85 -15.40 18.78
CA ASN A 332 6.22 -15.37 20.19
C ASN A 332 5.25 -16.23 21.02
N PHE A 333 3.95 -16.09 20.78
CA PHE A 333 2.94 -16.89 21.46
C PHE A 333 3.10 -18.38 21.18
N PHE A 334 3.32 -18.78 19.94
CA PHE A 334 3.52 -20.19 19.60
C PHE A 334 4.79 -20.77 20.23
N LYS A 335 5.87 -19.97 20.31
CA LYS A 335 7.12 -20.39 20.96
C LYS A 335 6.92 -20.71 22.44
N GLU A 336 6.09 -19.92 23.12
CA GLU A 336 5.75 -20.11 24.54
C GLU A 336 4.70 -21.23 24.75
N ASN A 337 3.90 -21.53 23.72
CA ASN A 337 2.75 -22.43 23.78
C ASN A 337 2.75 -23.48 22.65
N SER A 338 3.88 -24.14 22.42
CA SER A 338 4.08 -25.04 21.27
C SER A 338 3.17 -26.27 21.26
N ASN A 339 2.51 -26.59 22.37
CA ASN A 339 1.61 -27.73 22.52
C ASN A 339 0.14 -27.43 22.13
N ILE A 340 -0.16 -26.21 21.66
CA ILE A 340 -1.52 -25.84 21.24
C ILE A 340 -1.91 -26.63 19.98
N SER A 341 -2.86 -27.56 20.16
CA SER A 341 -3.22 -28.56 19.15
C SER A 341 -3.98 -28.03 17.93
N ILE A 342 -4.52 -26.81 18.00
CA ILE A 342 -5.26 -26.18 16.90
C ILE A 342 -4.38 -25.22 16.08
N ILE A 343 -3.06 -25.19 16.29
CA ILE A 343 -2.14 -24.35 15.52
C ILE A 343 -1.13 -25.25 14.82
N SER A 344 -1.05 -25.17 13.48
CA SER A 344 0.03 -25.83 12.75
C SER A 344 1.39 -25.25 13.18
N PRO A 345 2.44 -26.09 13.31
CA PRO A 345 3.74 -25.64 13.76
C PRO A 345 4.30 -24.44 12.98
N ILE A 346 4.79 -23.43 13.70
CA ILE A 346 5.58 -22.35 13.12
C ILE A 346 7.04 -22.75 13.16
N THR A 347 7.62 -22.94 11.99
CA THR A 347 8.96 -23.53 11.82
C THR A 347 10.07 -22.49 11.75
N LYS A 348 9.75 -21.26 11.32
CA LYS A 348 10.74 -20.19 11.15
C LYS A 348 10.11 -18.81 11.20
N ASN A 349 10.86 -17.83 11.72
CA ASN A 349 10.54 -16.40 11.66
C ASN A 349 11.72 -15.67 11.02
N ASP A 350 11.53 -15.19 9.80
CA ASP A 350 12.55 -14.51 9.03
C ASP A 350 12.39 -12.99 9.10
N HIS A 351 13.54 -12.32 9.20
CA HIS A 351 13.65 -10.86 9.14
C HIS A 351 12.74 -10.14 10.14
N ASN A 352 12.69 -10.65 11.38
CA ASN A 352 11.96 -10.06 12.49
C ASN A 352 10.46 -9.87 12.18
N GLY A 353 9.78 -10.95 11.79
CA GLY A 353 8.34 -10.96 11.55
C GLY A 353 7.92 -10.55 10.14
N LEU A 354 8.87 -10.25 9.24
CA LEU A 354 8.49 -9.93 7.87
C LEU A 354 7.95 -11.16 7.14
N ILE A 355 8.50 -12.35 7.43
CA ILE A 355 8.06 -13.61 6.85
C ILE A 355 7.95 -14.65 7.97
N LEU A 356 6.77 -15.24 8.13
CA LEU A 356 6.55 -16.35 9.05
C LEU A 356 6.35 -17.64 8.25
N HIS A 357 7.08 -18.69 8.61
CA HIS A 357 6.98 -20.02 7.99
C HIS A 357 6.14 -20.91 8.89
N GLN A 358 5.03 -21.41 8.36
CA GLN A 358 4.13 -22.29 9.09
C GLN A 358 3.87 -23.55 8.28
N GLU A 359 3.88 -24.71 8.93
CA GLU A 359 3.40 -25.93 8.32
C GLU A 359 1.98 -25.75 7.79
N PHE A 360 1.70 -26.40 6.67
CA PHE A 360 0.41 -26.31 6.02
C PHE A 360 -0.20 -27.69 5.88
N ASN A 361 -1.10 -28.03 6.80
CA ASN A 361 -1.75 -29.34 6.90
C ASN A 361 -3.29 -29.24 6.85
N TYR A 362 -3.83 -28.15 6.31
CA TYR A 362 -5.27 -27.85 6.36
C TYR A 362 -5.82 -27.30 5.04
N SER A 363 -7.13 -27.40 4.86
CA SER A 363 -7.89 -26.76 3.77
C SER A 363 -8.56 -25.47 4.27
N PRO A 364 -8.22 -24.29 3.73
CA PRO A 364 -8.73 -23.01 4.24
C PRO A 364 -10.24 -22.82 4.09
N LEU A 365 -10.86 -22.14 5.07
CA LEU A 365 -12.29 -21.84 5.12
C LEU A 365 -12.60 -20.40 4.71
N THR A 366 -12.06 -19.98 3.56
CA THR A 366 -12.10 -18.58 3.14
C THR A 366 -12.47 -18.42 1.67
N SER A 367 -13.33 -17.45 1.38
CA SER A 367 -13.60 -16.97 0.03
C SER A 367 -12.49 -16.09 -0.53
N LYS A 368 -11.52 -15.68 0.29
CA LYS A 368 -10.38 -14.84 -0.09
C LYS A 368 -9.21 -15.63 -0.69
N LEU A 369 -9.48 -16.83 -1.21
CA LEU A 369 -8.50 -17.69 -1.84
C LEU A 369 -8.34 -17.32 -3.31
N ILE A 370 -7.11 -17.03 -3.74
CA ILE A 370 -6.80 -16.66 -5.12
C ILE A 370 -5.81 -17.68 -5.70
N ASN A 371 -6.23 -18.36 -6.76
CA ASN A 371 -5.38 -19.26 -7.54
C ASN A 371 -4.56 -18.44 -8.54
N ILE A 372 -3.24 -18.44 -8.40
CA ILE A 372 -2.35 -17.63 -9.24
C ILE A 372 -2.15 -18.26 -10.63
N ASN A 373 -2.25 -19.59 -10.74
CA ASN A 373 -2.02 -20.35 -11.99
C ASN A 373 -3.28 -20.62 -12.84
N GLY A 374 -4.38 -19.90 -12.59
CA GLY A 374 -5.54 -19.87 -13.48
C GLY A 374 -6.77 -20.65 -13.01
N LYS A 375 -7.92 -19.97 -13.13
CA LYS A 375 -9.28 -20.29 -12.65
C LYS A 375 -9.52 -20.05 -11.16
N ILE A 376 -10.05 -18.86 -10.88
CA ILE A 376 -10.96 -18.67 -9.74
C ILE A 376 -12.14 -19.61 -9.99
N THR A 377 -12.31 -20.65 -9.17
CA THR A 377 -13.59 -21.38 -9.11
C THR A 377 -14.45 -20.69 -8.06
N PRO A 378 -15.50 -19.94 -8.45
CA PRO A 378 -16.48 -19.47 -7.48
C PRO A 378 -17.14 -20.69 -6.84
N GLN A 379 -17.30 -20.66 -5.52
CA GLN A 379 -18.00 -21.70 -4.79
C GLN A 379 -19.39 -21.23 -4.34
N ASN A 380 -20.41 -21.34 -5.22
CA ASN A 380 -21.85 -21.23 -4.89
C ASN A 380 -22.52 -22.62 -5.07
N THR A 381 -23.50 -23.15 -4.33
CA THR A 381 -24.14 -22.89 -3.02
C THR A 381 -24.99 -24.15 -2.68
N ASP A 382 -24.75 -24.75 -1.53
CA ASP A 382 -25.58 -25.57 -0.61
C ASP A 382 -26.52 -26.73 -1.07
N ASP A 383 -27.39 -26.60 -2.08
CA ASP A 383 -28.49 -27.59 -2.29
C ASP A 383 -28.04 -28.92 -2.93
N GLU A 384 -27.06 -28.85 -3.82
CA GLU A 384 -26.52 -30.03 -4.50
C GLU A 384 -25.74 -30.92 -3.51
N PHE A 385 -25.08 -30.33 -2.51
CA PHE A 385 -24.34 -31.04 -1.47
C PHE A 385 -25.26 -31.76 -0.49
N ASN A 386 -26.35 -31.14 -0.05
CA ASN A 386 -27.34 -31.81 0.79
C ASN A 386 -27.86 -33.09 0.09
N SER A 387 -28.10 -33.01 -1.23
CA SER A 387 -28.51 -34.17 -2.03
C SER A 387 -27.43 -35.27 -2.16
N ILE A 388 -26.15 -34.90 -2.11
CA ILE A 388 -25.00 -35.83 -2.18
C ILE A 388 -24.71 -36.46 -0.82
N VAL A 389 -24.76 -35.69 0.28
CA VAL A 389 -24.59 -36.19 1.65
C VAL A 389 -25.69 -37.19 2.01
N THR A 390 -26.95 -36.90 1.68
CA THR A 390 -28.05 -37.86 1.86
C THR A 390 -27.83 -39.15 1.06
N ARG A 391 -27.19 -39.06 -0.12
CA ARG A 391 -26.82 -40.21 -0.96
C ARG A 391 -25.63 -41.00 -0.40
N MET A 392 -24.64 -40.31 0.18
CA MET A 392 -23.46 -40.94 0.79
C MET A 392 -23.78 -41.65 2.10
N ILE A 393 -24.65 -41.07 2.93
CA ILE A 393 -25.17 -41.69 4.16
C ILE A 393 -25.99 -42.95 3.81
N SER A 394 -26.75 -42.93 2.71
CA SER A 394 -27.54 -44.09 2.28
C SER A 394 -26.72 -45.19 1.58
N SER A 395 -25.50 -44.91 1.10
CA SER A 395 -24.70 -45.89 0.34
C SER A 395 -23.46 -46.46 1.04
N GLY A 396 -23.12 -46.02 2.26
CA GLY A 396 -22.11 -46.68 3.12
C GLY A 396 -20.68 -46.79 2.57
N LYS A 397 -20.26 -45.96 1.61
CA LYS A 397 -18.92 -46.01 0.99
C LYS A 397 -18.10 -44.76 1.31
N THR A 398 -16.90 -44.93 1.85
CA THR A 398 -15.92 -43.89 2.18
C THR A 398 -14.71 -43.96 1.26
N HIS A 399 -14.68 -43.23 0.14
CA HIS A 399 -13.43 -42.93 -0.59
C HIS A 399 -13.51 -41.57 -1.30
N LYS A 400 -12.44 -40.76 -1.11
CA LYS A 400 -12.18 -39.38 -1.57
C LYS A 400 -13.25 -38.34 -1.17
N LEU A 401 -12.88 -37.43 -0.27
CA LEU A 401 -13.69 -36.28 0.12
C LEU A 401 -14.03 -35.42 -1.11
N PRO A 402 -15.31 -35.06 -1.33
CA PRO A 402 -15.68 -34.08 -2.34
C PRO A 402 -15.08 -32.72 -2.01
N LYS A 403 -14.91 -31.85 -3.02
CA LYS A 403 -14.46 -30.46 -2.84
C LYS A 403 -15.34 -29.75 -1.80
N TYR A 404 -14.69 -29.39 -0.70
CA TYR A 404 -15.22 -28.79 0.53
C TYR A 404 -16.13 -27.56 0.29
N ARG A 405 -17.34 -27.51 0.87
CA ARG A 405 -18.22 -26.32 0.92
C ARG A 405 -19.13 -26.29 2.18
N GLY A 406 -18.67 -25.62 3.25
CA GLY A 406 -19.49 -25.15 4.38
C GLY A 406 -19.23 -25.79 5.75
N VAL A 407 -19.02 -24.98 6.80
CA VAL A 407 -18.92 -25.39 8.22
C VAL A 407 -20.27 -25.15 8.90
N SER A 408 -20.86 -26.18 9.55
CA SER A 408 -22.12 -26.02 10.29
C SER A 408 -22.00 -25.02 11.46
N ASN A 409 -23.10 -24.34 11.84
CA ASN A 409 -23.11 -23.45 13.00
C ASN A 409 -22.74 -24.15 14.32
N ILE A 410 -23.05 -25.45 14.43
CA ILE A 410 -22.65 -26.28 15.57
C ILE A 410 -21.13 -26.45 15.57
N THR A 411 -20.54 -26.78 14.43
CA THR A 411 -19.07 -26.90 14.28
C THR A 411 -18.37 -25.57 14.55
N LEU A 412 -18.90 -24.44 14.07
CA LEU A 412 -18.38 -23.11 14.38
C LEU A 412 -18.44 -22.80 15.88
N SER A 413 -19.54 -23.17 16.55
CA SER A 413 -19.68 -23.02 18.00
C SER A 413 -18.66 -23.86 18.77
N LEU A 414 -18.38 -25.10 18.32
CA LEU A 414 -17.37 -25.97 18.90
C LEU A 414 -15.95 -25.43 18.69
N ILE A 415 -15.65 -24.90 17.50
CA ILE A 415 -14.38 -24.24 17.20
C ILE A 415 -14.19 -23.04 18.13
N LYS A 416 -15.21 -22.17 18.22
CA LYS A 416 -15.22 -21.02 19.12
C LYS A 416 -14.95 -21.41 20.57
N ARG A 417 -15.60 -22.48 21.06
CA ARG A 417 -15.36 -22.99 22.42
C ARG A 417 -13.92 -23.42 22.63
N LYS A 418 -13.34 -24.19 21.70
CA LYS A 418 -11.93 -24.61 21.78
C LYS A 418 -10.96 -23.43 21.74
N ILE A 419 -11.22 -22.40 20.93
CA ILE A 419 -10.40 -21.18 20.91
C ILE A 419 -10.46 -20.47 22.26
N ASN A 420 -11.66 -20.27 22.81
CA ASN A 420 -11.84 -19.65 24.13
C ASN A 420 -11.10 -20.42 25.23
N GLU A 421 -11.17 -21.75 25.20
CA GLU A 421 -10.46 -22.64 26.14
C GLU A 421 -8.93 -22.51 26.00
N GLN A 422 -8.38 -22.59 24.79
CA GLN A 422 -6.93 -22.62 24.58
C GLN A 422 -6.25 -21.25 24.71
N PHE A 423 -6.96 -20.16 24.44
CA PHE A 423 -6.43 -18.80 24.52
C PHE A 423 -6.88 -18.04 25.79
N SER A 424 -7.73 -18.64 26.63
CA SER A 424 -8.29 -17.98 27.83
C SER A 424 -8.95 -16.62 27.50
N ILE A 425 -9.75 -16.63 26.43
CA ILE A 425 -10.48 -15.46 25.92
C ILE A 425 -11.97 -15.77 25.78
N ASN A 426 -12.77 -14.74 25.57
CA ASN A 426 -14.16 -14.89 25.17
C ASN A 426 -14.41 -14.09 23.89
N ILE A 427 -14.25 -14.73 22.74
CA ILE A 427 -14.47 -14.07 21.45
C ILE A 427 -15.96 -13.84 21.22
N ALA A 428 -16.34 -12.65 20.76
CA ALA A 428 -17.71 -12.37 20.35
C ALA A 428 -18.04 -13.08 19.03
N GLU A 429 -17.14 -12.97 18.05
CA GLU A 429 -17.31 -13.49 16.70
C GLU A 429 -16.09 -14.31 16.25
N LEU A 430 -16.34 -15.31 15.40
CA LEU A 430 -15.32 -16.17 14.83
C LEU A 430 -15.10 -15.83 13.36
N LYS A 431 -13.89 -15.35 13.01
CA LYS A 431 -13.53 -15.04 11.62
C LYS A 431 -13.19 -16.33 10.86
N LYS A 432 -14.10 -16.79 10.00
CA LYS A 432 -13.91 -18.01 9.17
C LYS A 432 -12.63 -17.96 8.33
N SER A 433 -12.21 -16.77 7.91
CA SER A 433 -10.96 -16.55 7.17
C SER A 433 -9.70 -17.00 7.91
N ASN A 434 -9.77 -17.18 9.22
CA ASN A 434 -8.65 -17.54 10.07
C ASN A 434 -8.58 -19.05 10.34
N ILE A 435 -9.46 -19.86 9.72
CA ILE A 435 -9.63 -21.28 10.06
C ILE A 435 -9.39 -22.14 8.82
N GLY A 436 -8.73 -23.28 9.01
CA GLY A 436 -8.63 -24.37 8.06
C GLY A 436 -9.15 -25.67 8.64
N ILE A 437 -9.59 -26.59 7.81
CA ILE A 437 -9.98 -27.95 8.21
C ILE A 437 -8.80 -28.88 8.00
N SER A 438 -8.44 -29.63 9.03
CA SER A 438 -7.29 -30.53 9.04
C SER A 438 -7.76 -31.94 9.39
N ASP A 439 -7.26 -32.92 8.65
CA ASP A 439 -7.55 -34.33 8.93
C ASP A 439 -6.96 -34.78 10.28
N LYS A 440 -5.95 -34.06 10.81
CA LYS A 440 -5.26 -34.40 12.07
C LYS A 440 -5.99 -33.89 13.31
N SER A 441 -6.40 -32.62 13.30
CA SER A 441 -6.93 -31.90 14.48
C SER A 441 -8.42 -31.53 14.34
N GLY A 442 -9.04 -31.85 13.19
CA GLY A 442 -10.38 -31.43 12.81
C GLY A 442 -10.41 -30.00 12.27
N PHE A 443 -9.76 -29.06 12.97
CA PHE A 443 -9.55 -27.70 12.47
C PHE A 443 -8.25 -27.10 12.99
N GLU A 444 -7.75 -26.10 12.27
CA GLU A 444 -6.56 -25.34 12.62
C GLU A 444 -6.78 -23.85 12.42
N LEU A 445 -6.09 -23.05 13.24
CA LEU A 445 -5.99 -21.62 13.10
C LEU A 445 -4.87 -21.27 12.11
N ILE A 446 -5.29 -20.70 10.99
CA ILE A 446 -4.42 -20.14 9.95
C ILE A 446 -3.76 -18.87 10.47
N THR A 447 -4.55 -17.99 11.06
CA THR A 447 -4.11 -16.77 11.73
C THR A 447 -4.77 -16.71 13.10
N PHE A 448 -4.04 -16.22 14.09
CA PHE A 448 -4.51 -16.25 15.48
C PHE A 448 -4.01 -15.08 16.32
N TYR A 449 -3.36 -14.08 15.72
CA TYR A 449 -2.94 -12.87 16.42
C TYR A 449 -4.09 -12.18 17.16
N GLU A 450 -5.30 -12.20 16.59
CA GLU A 450 -6.50 -11.58 17.18
C GLU A 450 -6.97 -12.25 18.48
N TYR A 451 -6.43 -13.43 18.77
CA TYR A 451 -6.76 -14.24 19.96
C TYR A 451 -5.68 -14.16 21.03
N ILE A 452 -4.54 -13.53 20.73
CA ILE A 452 -3.42 -13.33 21.66
C ILE A 452 -3.68 -12.02 22.42
N LYS A 453 -3.56 -12.06 23.75
CA LYS A 453 -3.71 -10.90 24.63
C LYS A 453 -2.38 -10.22 24.90
#